data_AF-A0A5C5Y2Z0-F1
#
_entry.id   AF-A0A5C5Y2Z0-F1
#
_cell.length_a   1.000
_cell.length_b   1.000
_cell.length_c   1.000
_cell.angle_alpha   90.00
_cell.angle_beta   90.00
_cell.angle_gamma   90.00
#
_symmetry.space_group_name_H-M   'P 1'
#
loop_
_entity.id
_entity.type
_entity.pdbx_description
1 polymer ?
#
loop_
_entity_poly.entity_id
_entity_poly.type
_entity_poly.pdbx_seq_one_letter_code
_entity_poly.pdbx_strand_id
1 'polypeptide(L)'
;MHIDDLLSKWAYDPSNLNVRLVKGKDGRDVIQMRLDMGILQLETAGRPDGSKVEGSDTYLDHLQLEHLEAPDRVLTDDECAEVDREFMQFYHRRLCWLRLQYYHRAVMDANHTLRLMDLSSVMSPDEEWTGSHEQYRPFVLFHRTQAEALGELEENSAEEAVQAINRGLETMRQFFIQHDAEEHFEEDELVVRLAELRESLRNEYEVGQTLSERLDAAIQQEEYELAARLRDELARRQSR
;
A
#
# COMPACT_ATOMS: atom_id res chain seq x y z
N MET A 1 34.82 0.35 8.72
CA MET A 1 33.83 0.53 9.78
C MET A 1 33.24 -0.83 10.03
N HIS A 2 33.40 -1.35 11.24
CA HIS A 2 32.87 -2.66 11.59
C HIS A 2 31.37 -2.52 11.86
N ILE A 3 30.57 -3.57 11.64
CA ILE A 3 29.12 -3.49 11.87
C ILE A 3 28.81 -3.25 13.36
N ASP A 4 29.62 -3.79 14.27
CA ASP A 4 29.51 -3.54 15.72
C ASP A 4 29.55 -2.06 16.08
N ASP A 5 30.33 -1.24 15.36
CA ASP A 5 30.40 0.21 15.57
C ASP A 5 29.06 0.90 15.25
N LEU A 6 28.31 0.36 14.27
CA LEU A 6 27.00 0.86 13.88
C LEU A 6 25.92 0.38 14.86
N LEU A 7 25.95 -0.90 15.25
CA LEU A 7 24.95 -1.48 16.16
C LEU A 7 25.07 -0.91 17.58
N SER A 8 26.28 -0.68 18.07
CA SER A 8 26.51 -0.08 19.40
C SER A 8 25.98 1.35 19.52
N LYS A 9 25.93 2.10 18.40
CA LYS A 9 25.40 3.46 18.34
C LYS A 9 23.90 3.52 18.10
N TRP A 10 23.28 2.39 17.74
CA TRP A 10 21.86 2.31 17.44
C TRP A 10 21.25 1.04 18.02
N ALA A 11 20.84 1.14 19.29
CA ALA A 11 20.23 0.06 20.02
C ALA A 11 18.96 -0.46 19.32
N TYR A 12 18.76 -1.77 19.39
CA TYR A 12 17.51 -2.39 18.96
C TYR A 12 16.43 -2.13 20.01
N ASP A 13 15.23 -1.78 19.54
CA ASP A 13 14.04 -1.65 20.37
C ASP A 13 13.03 -2.73 19.92
N PRO A 14 12.75 -3.76 20.74
CA PRO A 14 11.78 -4.80 20.40
C PRO A 14 10.34 -4.31 20.39
N SER A 15 10.05 -3.15 21.00
CA SER A 15 8.69 -2.59 21.11
C SER A 15 8.34 -1.64 19.96
N ASN A 16 9.31 -1.17 19.18
CA ASN A 16 9.08 -0.20 18.12
C ASN A 16 9.84 -0.53 16.85
N LEU A 17 9.24 -0.22 15.70
CA LEU A 17 9.96 -0.25 14.43
C LEU A 17 10.96 0.92 14.40
N ASN A 18 12.25 0.59 14.50
CA ASN A 18 13.35 1.54 14.51
C ASN A 18 13.82 1.82 13.08
N VAL A 19 13.45 2.98 12.55
CA VAL A 19 13.72 3.38 11.17
C VAL A 19 14.31 4.78 11.13
N ARG A 20 15.21 5.03 10.19
CA ARG A 20 15.76 6.37 9.91
C ARG A 20 16.06 6.55 8.43
N LEU A 21 16.00 7.79 7.96
CA LEU A 21 16.54 8.21 6.67
C LEU A 21 17.95 8.77 6.89
N VAL A 22 18.95 8.27 6.17
CA VAL A 22 20.34 8.71 6.28
C VAL A 22 20.99 8.90 4.92
N LYS A 23 22.07 9.69 4.87
CA LYS A 23 22.90 9.84 3.68
C LYS A 23 23.89 8.69 3.56
N GLY A 24 23.89 8.02 2.41
CA GLY A 24 24.91 7.07 1.99
C GLY A 24 26.26 7.77 1.78
N LYS A 25 27.33 6.97 1.61
CA LYS A 25 28.69 7.51 1.34
C LYS A 25 28.77 8.30 0.04
N ASP A 26 27.88 8.01 -0.88
CA ASP A 26 27.70 8.64 -2.18
C ASP A 26 26.71 9.82 -2.15
N GLY A 27 26.19 10.19 -0.97
CA GLY A 27 25.28 11.31 -0.78
C GLY A 27 23.81 11.03 -1.09
N ARG A 28 23.47 9.81 -1.53
CA ARG A 28 22.08 9.41 -1.78
C ARG A 28 21.35 9.19 -0.45
N ASP A 29 20.05 9.46 -0.42
CA ASP A 29 19.22 9.08 0.72
C ASP A 29 18.95 7.57 0.69
N VAL A 30 19.16 6.93 1.83
CA VAL A 30 18.83 5.51 2.06
C VAL A 30 18.06 5.38 3.38
N ILE A 31 17.13 4.44 3.42
CA ILE A 31 16.44 4.07 4.64
C ILE A 31 17.30 3.04 5.36
N GLN A 32 17.36 3.13 6.68
CA GLN A 32 17.86 2.05 7.52
C GLN A 32 16.78 1.62 8.50
N MET A 33 16.61 0.31 8.64
CA MET A 33 15.71 -0.34 9.60
C MET A 33 16.54 -1.21 10.54
N ARG A 34 16.42 -1.00 11.84
CA ARG A 34 17.13 -1.81 12.85
C ARG A 34 16.33 -3.08 13.10
N LEU A 35 16.97 -4.22 12.83
CA LEU A 35 16.53 -5.56 13.22
C LEU A 35 17.17 -5.93 14.55
N ASP A 36 16.81 -7.07 15.14
CA ASP A 36 17.46 -7.57 16.36
C ASP A 36 18.98 -7.75 16.15
N MET A 37 19.32 -8.61 15.19
CA MET A 37 20.71 -8.98 14.89
C MET A 37 21.37 -8.18 13.76
N GLY A 38 20.74 -7.11 13.25
CA GLY A 38 21.35 -6.35 12.16
C GLY A 38 20.63 -5.06 11.77
N ILE A 39 21.02 -4.53 10.61
CA ILE A 39 20.41 -3.37 9.98
C ILE A 39 20.08 -3.76 8.55
N LEU A 40 18.83 -3.53 8.14
CA LEU A 40 18.44 -3.54 6.73
C LEU A 40 18.63 -2.14 6.18
N GLN A 41 19.35 -2.01 5.06
CA GLN A 41 19.47 -0.75 4.33
C GLN A 41 18.69 -0.86 3.03
N LEU A 42 17.83 0.11 2.76
CA LEU A 42 16.92 0.11 1.63
C LEU A 42 17.10 1.38 0.79
N GLU A 43 17.11 1.22 -0.51
CA GLU A 43 17.07 2.31 -1.47
C GLU A 43 15.70 2.99 -1.48
N THR A 44 15.71 4.31 -1.65
CA THR A 44 14.49 5.14 -1.59
C THR A 44 13.68 5.15 -2.90
N ALA A 45 14.27 4.63 -3.98
CA ALA A 45 13.70 4.56 -5.32
C ALA A 45 14.15 3.26 -6.01
N GLY A 46 13.42 2.81 -7.03
CA GLY A 46 13.65 1.52 -7.70
C GLY A 46 13.51 0.34 -6.75
N ARG A 47 14.22 -0.76 -7.04
CA ARG A 47 14.27 -1.93 -6.15
C ARG A 47 14.90 -1.58 -4.80
N PRO A 48 14.31 -1.97 -3.65
CA PRO A 48 14.83 -1.61 -2.34
C PRO A 48 16.26 -2.10 -2.04
N ASP A 49 16.75 -3.14 -2.72
CA ASP A 49 18.13 -3.59 -2.60
C ASP A 49 19.12 -2.88 -3.55
N GLY A 50 18.62 -1.97 -4.40
CA GLY A 50 19.40 -1.17 -5.34
C GLY A 50 19.90 -1.90 -6.59
N SER A 51 19.53 -3.17 -6.77
CA SER A 51 19.86 -3.91 -7.99
C SER A 51 18.86 -3.62 -9.12
N LYS A 52 19.32 -3.76 -10.36
CA LYS A 52 18.49 -3.73 -11.58
C LYS A 52 18.33 -5.15 -12.11
N VAL A 53 17.20 -5.41 -12.77
CA VAL A 53 16.89 -6.71 -13.40
C VAL A 53 16.87 -6.51 -14.90
N GLU A 54 17.85 -7.05 -15.63
CA GLU A 54 17.93 -6.93 -17.10
C GLU A 54 17.75 -5.49 -17.64
N GLY A 55 18.24 -4.50 -16.86
CA GLY A 55 18.11 -3.06 -17.18
C GLY A 55 16.88 -2.36 -16.59
N SER A 56 15.87 -3.11 -16.13
CA SER A 56 14.69 -2.62 -15.43
C SER A 56 14.98 -2.24 -13.97
N ASP A 57 14.24 -1.25 -13.46
CA ASP A 57 14.42 -0.75 -12.09
C ASP A 57 13.81 -1.67 -11.02
N THR A 58 12.85 -2.52 -11.41
CA THR A 58 12.16 -3.49 -10.55
C THR A 58 11.92 -4.80 -11.30
N TYR A 59 11.61 -5.87 -10.57
CA TYR A 59 11.24 -7.15 -11.18
C TYR A 59 9.87 -7.06 -11.86
N LEU A 60 8.91 -6.34 -11.26
CA LEU A 60 7.64 -5.97 -11.91
C LEU A 60 7.86 -5.34 -13.29
N ASP A 61 8.74 -4.33 -13.40
CA ASP A 61 8.99 -3.67 -14.68
C ASP A 61 9.56 -4.64 -15.72
N HIS A 62 10.44 -5.56 -15.31
CA HIS A 62 10.96 -6.62 -16.18
C HIS A 62 9.84 -7.58 -16.62
N LEU A 63 9.02 -8.08 -15.69
CA LEU A 63 7.89 -8.97 -16.01
C LEU A 63 6.86 -8.30 -16.92
N GLN A 64 6.62 -7.00 -16.78
CA GLN A 64 5.72 -6.27 -17.68
C GLN A 64 6.22 -6.29 -19.13
N LEU A 65 7.53 -6.18 -19.36
CA LEU A 65 8.12 -6.29 -20.68
C LEU A 65 8.01 -7.72 -21.22
N GLU A 66 8.36 -8.71 -20.40
CA GLU A 66 8.26 -10.13 -20.76
C GLU A 66 6.83 -10.54 -21.12
N HIS A 67 5.83 -10.09 -20.35
CA HIS A 67 4.43 -10.37 -20.61
C HIS A 67 3.92 -9.71 -21.90
N LEU A 68 4.43 -8.52 -22.25
CA LEU A 68 4.11 -7.88 -23.53
C LEU A 68 4.69 -8.64 -24.73
N GLU A 69 5.88 -9.22 -24.57
CA GLU A 69 6.53 -10.02 -25.62
C GLU A 69 5.92 -11.43 -25.73
N ALA A 70 5.55 -12.04 -24.60
CA ALA A 70 4.98 -13.38 -24.52
C ALA A 70 3.83 -13.43 -23.49
N PRO A 71 2.59 -13.09 -23.88
CA PRO A 71 1.44 -13.01 -22.95
C PRO A 71 1.08 -14.33 -22.27
N ASP A 72 1.30 -15.46 -22.95
CA ASP A 72 0.97 -16.81 -22.45
C ASP A 72 2.14 -17.44 -21.68
N ARG A 73 3.20 -16.67 -21.40
CA ARG A 73 4.37 -17.16 -20.69
C ARG A 73 4.05 -17.35 -19.21
N VAL A 74 4.52 -18.47 -18.69
CA VAL A 74 4.44 -18.84 -17.28
C VAL A 74 5.79 -18.66 -16.60
N LEU A 75 5.78 -18.20 -15.35
CA LEU A 75 6.97 -18.03 -14.54
C LEU A 75 7.63 -19.38 -14.22
N THR A 76 8.96 -19.38 -14.23
CA THR A 76 9.77 -20.50 -13.72
C THR A 76 9.99 -20.39 -12.21
N ASP A 77 10.45 -21.46 -11.56
CA ASP A 77 10.72 -21.47 -10.11
C ASP A 77 11.68 -20.35 -9.67
N ASP A 78 12.72 -20.08 -10.45
CA ASP A 78 13.69 -19.00 -10.16
C ASP A 78 13.04 -17.61 -10.25
N GLU A 79 12.08 -17.45 -11.17
CA GLU A 79 11.35 -16.21 -11.36
C GLU A 79 10.30 -15.99 -10.28
N CYS A 80 9.61 -17.06 -9.86
CA CYS A 80 8.77 -17.05 -8.68
C CYS A 80 9.55 -16.60 -7.45
N ALA A 81 10.77 -17.12 -7.25
CA ALA A 81 11.62 -16.71 -6.13
C ALA A 81 12.02 -15.21 -6.18
N GLU A 82 12.21 -14.63 -7.37
CA GLU A 82 12.47 -13.18 -7.50
C GLU A 82 11.20 -12.34 -7.28
N VAL A 83 10.01 -12.84 -7.63
CA VAL A 83 8.73 -12.22 -7.22
C VAL A 83 8.60 -12.20 -5.70
N ASP A 84 8.78 -13.33 -5.03
CA ASP A 84 8.71 -13.46 -3.56
C ASP A 84 9.67 -12.49 -2.87
N ARG A 85 10.89 -12.40 -3.42
CA ARG A 85 11.91 -11.48 -2.94
C ARG A 85 11.48 -10.03 -3.08
N GLU A 86 10.93 -9.63 -4.23
CA GLU A 86 10.47 -8.25 -4.44
C GLU A 86 9.28 -7.91 -3.54
N PHE A 87 8.35 -8.83 -3.30
CA PHE A 87 7.28 -8.65 -2.32
C PHE A 87 7.81 -8.29 -0.93
N MET A 88 8.78 -9.06 -0.42
CA MET A 88 9.37 -8.83 0.90
C MET A 88 10.14 -7.51 0.97
N GLN A 89 10.86 -7.15 -0.10
CA GLN A 89 11.61 -5.90 -0.16
C GLN A 89 10.69 -4.68 -0.09
N PHE A 90 9.61 -4.66 -0.88
CA PHE A 90 8.64 -3.57 -0.87
C PHE A 90 7.79 -3.55 0.39
N TYR A 91 7.52 -4.70 1.01
CA TYR A 91 6.90 -4.77 2.32
C TYR A 91 7.73 -4.05 3.39
N HIS A 92 9.02 -4.37 3.51
CA HIS A 92 9.90 -3.70 4.47
C HIS A 92 10.00 -2.19 4.22
N ARG A 93 10.13 -1.78 2.96
CA ARG A 93 10.24 -0.35 2.61
C ARG A 93 8.94 0.42 2.89
N ARG A 94 7.78 -0.17 2.58
CA ARG A 94 6.47 0.41 2.90
C ARG A 94 6.30 0.65 4.40
N LEU A 95 6.65 -0.32 5.25
CA LEU A 95 6.59 -0.14 6.71
C LEU A 95 7.53 0.97 7.19
N CYS A 96 8.72 1.07 6.59
CA CYS A 96 9.63 2.15 6.87
C CYS A 96 9.04 3.51 6.50
N TRP A 97 8.38 3.62 5.35
CA TRP A 97 7.73 4.87 4.92
C TRP A 97 6.58 5.28 5.84
N LEU A 98 5.72 4.34 6.25
CA LEU A 98 4.69 4.58 7.24
C LEU A 98 5.29 5.09 8.56
N ARG A 99 6.37 4.46 9.04
CA ARG A 99 7.03 4.86 10.30
C ARG A 99 7.69 6.24 10.20
N LEU A 100 8.21 6.59 9.03
CA LEU A 100 8.81 7.89 8.75
C LEU A 100 7.79 8.95 8.31
N GLN A 101 6.49 8.61 8.27
CA GLN A 101 5.39 9.49 7.84
C GLN A 101 5.53 10.00 6.40
N TYR A 102 6.24 9.27 5.53
CA TYR A 102 6.26 9.55 4.09
C TYR A 102 5.11 8.79 3.41
N TYR A 103 3.88 9.22 3.68
CA TYR A 103 2.68 8.47 3.33
C TYR A 103 2.51 8.22 1.83
N HIS A 104 2.75 9.22 0.98
CA HIS A 104 2.73 9.04 -0.48
C HIS A 104 3.68 7.96 -0.96
N ARG A 105 4.88 7.86 -0.36
CA ARG A 105 5.84 6.80 -0.70
C ARG A 105 5.36 5.42 -0.26
N ALA A 106 4.70 5.34 0.90
CA ALA A 106 4.07 4.09 1.34
C ALA A 106 2.93 3.65 0.41
N VAL A 107 2.12 4.60 -0.09
CA VAL A 107 1.08 4.32 -1.10
C VAL A 107 1.71 3.83 -2.40
N MET A 108 2.79 4.46 -2.88
CA MET A 108 3.50 4.02 -4.08
C MET A 108 4.02 2.57 -3.94
N ASP A 109 4.66 2.24 -2.81
CA ASP A 109 5.15 0.88 -2.56
C ASP A 109 4.00 -0.14 -2.44
N ALA A 110 2.85 0.25 -1.86
CA ALA A 110 1.67 -0.61 -1.82
C ALA A 110 1.08 -0.85 -3.21
N ASN A 111 0.96 0.20 -4.03
CA ASN A 111 0.49 0.09 -5.41
C ASN A 111 1.44 -0.77 -6.27
N HIS A 112 2.76 -0.66 -6.05
CA HIS A 112 3.73 -1.56 -6.69
C HIS A 112 3.45 -3.02 -6.33
N THR A 113 3.32 -3.32 -5.04
CA THR A 113 3.00 -4.69 -4.58
C THR A 113 1.70 -5.21 -5.20
N LEU A 114 0.62 -4.42 -5.21
CA LEU A 114 -0.66 -4.85 -5.79
C LEU A 114 -0.55 -5.13 -7.29
N ARG A 115 0.15 -4.27 -8.04
CA ARG A 115 0.41 -4.48 -9.47
C ARG A 115 1.25 -5.74 -9.73
N LEU A 116 2.21 -6.02 -8.85
CA LEU A 116 3.00 -7.24 -8.93
C LEU A 116 2.16 -8.48 -8.64
N MET A 117 1.28 -8.45 -7.63
CA MET A 117 0.31 -9.54 -7.37
C MET A 117 -0.60 -9.77 -8.58
N ASP A 118 -1.14 -8.70 -9.17
CA ASP A 118 -2.01 -8.81 -10.34
C ASP A 118 -1.28 -9.46 -11.53
N LEU A 119 -0.07 -8.98 -11.87
CA LEU A 119 0.69 -9.54 -12.99
C LEU A 119 1.18 -10.96 -12.72
N SER A 120 1.69 -11.23 -11.52
CA SER A 120 2.20 -12.56 -11.17
C SER A 120 1.08 -13.60 -11.17
N SER A 121 -0.16 -13.21 -10.82
CA SER A 121 -1.32 -14.10 -10.91
C SER A 121 -1.62 -14.54 -12.36
N VAL A 122 -1.42 -13.64 -13.33
CA VAL A 122 -1.63 -13.91 -14.76
C VAL A 122 -0.54 -14.82 -15.32
N MET A 123 0.71 -14.62 -14.88
CA MET A 123 1.88 -15.41 -15.32
C MET A 123 2.13 -16.65 -14.44
N SER A 124 1.22 -16.97 -13.53
CA SER A 124 1.44 -17.97 -12.49
C SER A 124 1.62 -19.39 -13.03
N PRO A 125 2.51 -20.22 -12.43
CA PRO A 125 2.62 -21.63 -12.76
C PRO A 125 1.42 -22.47 -12.34
N ASP A 126 0.79 -22.12 -11.21
CA ASP A 126 -0.35 -22.84 -10.66
C ASP A 126 -1.16 -22.02 -9.64
N GLU A 127 -2.37 -22.49 -9.32
CA GLU A 127 -3.27 -21.81 -8.38
C GLU A 127 -2.74 -21.80 -6.94
N GLU A 128 -1.92 -22.77 -6.55
CA GLU A 128 -1.36 -22.86 -5.19
C GLU A 128 -0.36 -21.73 -4.94
N TRP A 129 0.54 -21.49 -5.91
CA TRP A 129 1.49 -20.38 -5.85
C TRP A 129 0.79 -19.02 -5.88
N THR A 130 -0.23 -18.84 -6.73
CA THR A 130 -1.05 -17.61 -6.72
C THR A 130 -1.71 -17.41 -5.35
N GLY A 131 -2.37 -18.44 -4.81
CA GLY A 131 -3.05 -18.39 -3.52
C GLY A 131 -2.13 -18.05 -2.35
N SER A 132 -0.87 -18.50 -2.41
CA SER A 132 0.14 -18.22 -1.38
C SER A 132 0.44 -16.72 -1.24
N HIS A 133 0.24 -15.92 -2.30
CA HIS A 133 0.42 -14.48 -2.32
C HIS A 133 -0.87 -13.71 -2.09
N GLU A 134 -1.96 -14.14 -2.74
CA GLU A 134 -3.25 -13.46 -2.69
C GLU A 134 -3.82 -13.37 -1.26
N GLN A 135 -3.53 -14.36 -0.40
CA GLN A 135 -3.91 -14.30 1.03
C GLN A 135 -3.35 -13.07 1.77
N TYR A 136 -2.27 -12.46 1.28
CA TYR A 136 -1.67 -11.26 1.88
C TYR A 136 -2.19 -9.95 1.29
N ARG A 137 -2.99 -9.97 0.21
CA ARG A 137 -3.55 -8.77 -0.41
C ARG A 137 -4.33 -7.87 0.57
N PRO A 138 -5.14 -8.39 1.51
CA PRO A 138 -5.80 -7.56 2.53
C PRO A 138 -4.83 -6.70 3.35
N PHE A 139 -3.65 -7.23 3.70
CA PHE A 139 -2.63 -6.46 4.44
C PHE A 139 -2.01 -5.35 3.60
N VAL A 140 -1.87 -5.55 2.28
CA VAL A 140 -1.37 -4.51 1.37
C VAL A 140 -2.40 -3.40 1.22
N LEU A 141 -3.67 -3.76 1.02
CA LEU A 141 -4.79 -2.81 0.94
C LEU A 141 -4.97 -2.02 2.23
N PHE A 142 -4.83 -2.67 3.39
CA PHE A 142 -4.87 -2.03 4.70
C PHE A 142 -3.80 -0.94 4.82
N HIS A 143 -2.54 -1.29 4.59
CA HIS A 143 -1.44 -0.32 4.67
C HIS A 143 -1.57 0.81 3.65
N ARG A 144 -2.01 0.48 2.43
CA ARG A 144 -2.27 1.48 1.37
C ARG A 144 -3.32 2.49 1.83
N THR A 145 -4.45 1.99 2.34
CA THR A 145 -5.58 2.82 2.79
C THR A 145 -5.19 3.68 3.99
N GLN A 146 -4.50 3.10 4.97
CA GLN A 146 -3.99 3.84 6.12
C GLN A 146 -3.02 4.95 5.69
N ALA A 147 -2.07 4.65 4.80
CA ALA A 147 -1.13 5.64 4.28
C ALA A 147 -1.87 6.75 3.53
N GLU A 148 -2.77 6.41 2.61
CA GLU A 148 -3.55 7.38 1.85
C GLU A 148 -4.34 8.32 2.78
N ALA A 149 -5.07 7.76 3.76
CA ALA A 149 -5.83 8.55 4.71
C ALA A 149 -4.97 9.52 5.55
N LEU A 150 -3.81 9.06 6.03
CA LEU A 150 -2.90 9.91 6.81
C LEU A 150 -2.24 10.98 5.93
N GLY A 151 -1.92 10.67 4.67
CA GLY A 151 -1.42 11.64 3.70
C GLY A 151 -2.46 12.73 3.39
N GLU A 152 -3.71 12.34 3.16
CA GLU A 152 -4.83 13.28 2.94
C GLU A 152 -5.08 14.17 4.17
N LEU A 153 -4.91 13.61 5.38
CA LEU A 153 -5.03 14.38 6.62
C LEU A 153 -3.93 15.44 6.74
N GLU A 154 -2.70 15.13 6.32
CA GLU A 154 -1.56 16.07 6.38
C GLU A 154 -1.62 17.15 5.30
N GLU A 155 -2.03 16.78 4.08
CA GLU A 155 -1.89 17.66 2.91
C GLU A 155 -3.19 18.34 2.49
N ASN A 156 -4.35 17.76 2.84
CA ASN A 156 -5.65 18.22 2.39
C ASN A 156 -6.61 18.48 3.57
N SER A 157 -7.51 17.55 3.88
CA SER A 157 -8.50 17.74 4.93
C SER A 157 -8.93 16.42 5.57
N ALA A 158 -9.47 16.50 6.78
CA ALA A 158 -10.04 15.35 7.46
C ALA A 158 -11.24 14.71 6.70
N GLU A 159 -12.00 15.50 5.92
CA GLU A 159 -13.04 14.95 5.04
C GLU A 159 -12.43 14.05 3.94
N GLU A 160 -11.33 14.49 3.32
CA GLU A 160 -10.63 13.69 2.30
C GLU A 160 -9.96 12.45 2.91
N ALA A 161 -9.43 12.55 4.14
CA ALA A 161 -8.90 11.40 4.87
C ALA A 161 -9.98 10.34 5.15
N VAL A 162 -11.16 10.76 5.64
CA VAL A 162 -12.33 9.88 5.83
C VAL A 162 -12.76 9.27 4.50
N GLN A 163 -12.76 10.06 3.43
CA GLN A 163 -13.11 9.58 2.09
C GLN A 163 -12.11 8.55 1.55
N ALA A 164 -10.80 8.73 1.80
CA ALA A 164 -9.78 7.75 1.44
C ALA A 164 -10.02 6.40 2.15
N ILE A 165 -10.39 6.42 3.44
CA ILE A 165 -10.74 5.19 4.16
C ILE A 165 -11.99 4.53 3.59
N ASN A 166 -13.03 5.31 3.26
CA ASN A 166 -14.23 4.79 2.61
C ASN A 166 -13.92 4.08 1.28
N ARG A 167 -13.07 4.68 0.43
CA ARG A 167 -12.62 4.05 -0.82
C ARG A 167 -11.83 2.76 -0.57
N GLY A 168 -10.96 2.76 0.44
CA GLY A 168 -10.16 1.59 0.80
C GLY A 168 -11.02 0.43 1.32
N LEU A 169 -11.99 0.72 2.21
CA LEU A 169 -12.96 -0.24 2.71
C LEU A 169 -13.81 -0.84 1.58
N GLU A 170 -14.26 -0.03 0.63
CA GLU A 170 -14.99 -0.54 -0.54
C GLU A 170 -14.09 -1.43 -1.42
N THR A 171 -12.84 -1.06 -1.63
CA THR A 171 -11.88 -1.89 -2.37
C THR A 171 -11.67 -3.24 -1.68
N MET A 172 -11.55 -3.25 -0.34
CA MET A 172 -11.46 -4.49 0.43
C MET A 172 -12.76 -5.30 0.34
N ARG A 173 -13.95 -4.67 0.39
CA ARG A 173 -15.23 -5.37 0.23
C ARG A 173 -15.30 -6.08 -1.11
N GLN A 174 -14.90 -5.41 -2.20
CA GLN A 174 -14.85 -6.03 -3.52
C GLN A 174 -13.91 -7.23 -3.58
N PHE A 175 -12.77 -7.19 -2.88
CA PHE A 175 -11.89 -8.36 -2.75
C PHE A 175 -12.61 -9.52 -2.04
N PHE A 176 -13.29 -9.29 -0.90
CA PHE A 176 -14.04 -10.35 -0.22
C PHE A 176 -15.17 -10.92 -1.09
N ILE A 177 -15.87 -10.10 -1.86
CA ILE A 177 -16.90 -10.55 -2.82
C ILE A 177 -16.28 -11.43 -3.90
N GLN A 178 -15.16 -11.01 -4.49
CA GLN A 178 -14.46 -11.78 -5.55
C GLN A 178 -14.00 -13.16 -5.09
N HIS A 179 -13.79 -13.34 -3.79
CA HIS A 179 -13.39 -14.59 -3.17
C HIS A 179 -14.53 -15.31 -2.43
N ASP A 180 -15.80 -14.97 -2.73
CA ASP A 180 -17.01 -15.57 -2.13
C ASP A 180 -17.01 -15.55 -0.59
N ALA A 181 -16.40 -14.51 0.01
CA ALA A 181 -16.18 -14.38 1.45
C ALA A 181 -16.83 -13.12 2.05
N GLU A 182 -17.76 -12.45 1.33
CA GLU A 182 -18.39 -11.19 1.78
C GLU A 182 -18.98 -11.27 3.20
N GLU A 183 -19.50 -12.44 3.60
CA GLU A 183 -20.05 -12.67 4.94
C GLU A 183 -19.05 -12.45 6.08
N HIS A 184 -17.74 -12.57 5.80
CA HIS A 184 -16.67 -12.34 6.78
C HIS A 184 -16.13 -10.90 6.77
N PHE A 185 -16.55 -10.05 5.83
CA PHE A 185 -15.99 -8.71 5.67
C PHE A 185 -16.12 -7.85 6.92
N GLU A 186 -17.30 -7.85 7.56
CA GLU A 186 -17.55 -7.00 8.73
C GLU A 186 -16.82 -7.50 10.00
N GLU A 187 -16.40 -8.76 10.02
CA GLU A 187 -15.69 -9.39 11.15
C GLU A 187 -14.17 -9.39 10.97
N ASP A 188 -13.68 -9.07 9.77
CA ASP A 188 -12.24 -9.02 9.48
C ASP A 188 -11.52 -7.95 10.31
N GLU A 189 -10.41 -8.34 10.94
CA GLU A 189 -9.68 -7.47 11.85
C GLU A 189 -9.14 -6.20 11.17
N LEU A 190 -8.70 -6.29 9.91
CA LEU A 190 -8.16 -5.15 9.17
C LEU A 190 -9.27 -4.18 8.78
N VAL A 191 -10.42 -4.71 8.36
CA VAL A 191 -11.63 -3.93 8.05
C VAL A 191 -12.11 -3.19 9.31
N VAL A 192 -12.23 -3.89 10.44
CA VAL A 192 -12.64 -3.29 11.72
C VAL A 192 -11.69 -2.15 12.11
N ARG A 193 -10.37 -2.36 12.04
CA ARG A 193 -9.38 -1.33 12.38
C ARG A 193 -9.46 -0.09 11.46
N LEU A 194 -9.73 -0.27 10.17
CA LEU A 194 -9.94 0.87 9.26
C LEU A 194 -11.23 1.61 9.58
N ALA A 195 -12.31 0.90 9.89
CA ALA A 195 -13.57 1.51 10.30
C ALA A 195 -13.39 2.30 11.61
N GLU A 196 -12.68 1.75 12.60
CA GLU A 196 -12.34 2.45 13.84
C GLU A 196 -11.49 3.70 13.59
N LEU A 197 -10.47 3.62 12.71
CA LEU A 197 -9.68 4.78 12.31
C LEU A 197 -10.55 5.87 11.68
N ARG A 198 -11.48 5.49 10.78
CA ARG A 198 -12.42 6.42 10.16
C ARG A 198 -13.29 7.13 11.19
N GLU A 199 -13.90 6.39 12.11
CA GLU A 199 -14.75 6.99 13.14
C GLU A 199 -13.94 7.85 14.13
N SER A 200 -12.69 7.47 14.43
CA SER A 200 -11.79 8.31 15.22
C SER A 200 -11.54 9.66 14.55
N LEU A 201 -11.23 9.67 13.26
CA LEU A 201 -11.00 10.92 12.50
C LEU A 201 -12.27 11.77 12.42
N ARG A 202 -13.44 11.15 12.23
CA ARG A 202 -14.72 11.87 12.25
C ARG A 202 -14.96 12.60 13.56
N ASN A 203 -14.75 11.90 14.67
CA ASN A 203 -14.98 12.46 16.00
C ASN A 203 -13.95 13.54 16.35
N GLU A 204 -12.68 13.33 16.02
CA GLU A 204 -11.59 14.26 16.35
C GLU A 204 -11.69 15.58 15.56
N TYR A 205 -12.08 15.51 14.28
CA TYR A 205 -12.13 16.66 13.38
C TYR A 205 -13.54 17.15 13.06
N GLU A 206 -14.56 16.65 13.77
CA GLU A 206 -15.98 16.99 13.58
C GLU A 206 -16.47 16.80 12.12
N VAL A 207 -15.97 15.77 11.44
CA VAL A 207 -16.32 15.47 10.06
C VAL A 207 -17.67 14.75 10.01
N GLY A 208 -18.65 15.37 9.36
CA GLY A 208 -19.95 14.75 9.07
C GLY A 208 -19.87 13.74 7.91
N GLN A 209 -20.98 13.60 7.18
CA GLN A 209 -20.97 12.82 5.94
C GLN A 209 -20.06 13.47 4.90
N THR A 210 -19.23 12.68 4.24
CA THR A 210 -18.41 13.17 3.12
C THR A 210 -19.30 13.58 1.95
N LEU A 211 -18.77 14.40 1.04
CA LEU A 211 -19.46 14.76 -0.20
C LEU A 211 -19.94 13.53 -1.01
N SER A 212 -19.16 12.42 -0.98
CA SER A 212 -19.54 11.15 -1.61
C SER A 212 -20.71 10.49 -0.89
N GLU A 213 -20.68 10.41 0.44
CA GLU A 213 -21.77 9.81 1.23
C GLU A 213 -23.06 10.61 1.10
N ARG A 214 -22.96 11.94 1.02
CA ARG A 214 -24.09 12.83 0.75
C ARG A 214 -24.67 12.60 -0.64
N LEU A 215 -23.82 12.34 -1.64
CA LEU A 215 -24.26 12.00 -2.99
C LEU A 215 -25.01 10.67 -2.99
N ASP A 216 -24.46 9.64 -2.34
CA ASP A 216 -25.09 8.32 -2.28
C ASP A 216 -26.44 8.37 -1.55
N ALA A 217 -26.51 9.11 -0.44
CA ALA A 217 -27.77 9.35 0.27
C ALA A 217 -28.80 10.07 -0.60
N ALA A 218 -28.40 11.09 -1.37
CA ALA A 218 -29.29 11.81 -2.28
C ALA A 218 -29.81 10.90 -3.41
N ILE A 219 -28.98 10.00 -3.93
CA ILE A 219 -29.40 9.01 -4.95
C ILE A 219 -30.41 8.04 -4.35
N GLN A 220 -30.15 7.50 -3.16
CA GLN A 220 -31.05 6.56 -2.48
C GLN A 220 -32.41 7.19 -2.12
N GLN A 221 -32.42 8.50 -1.84
CA GLN A 221 -33.63 9.27 -1.54
C GLN A 221 -34.32 9.83 -2.80
N GLU A 222 -33.83 9.49 -3.99
CA GLU A 222 -34.34 9.96 -5.28
C GLU A 222 -34.30 11.50 -5.44
N GLU A 223 -33.42 12.18 -4.71
CA GLU A 223 -33.20 13.63 -4.79
C GLU A 223 -32.26 13.98 -5.95
N TYR A 224 -32.69 13.68 -7.19
CA TYR A 224 -31.82 13.74 -8.37
C TYR A 224 -31.19 15.11 -8.64
N GLU A 225 -31.88 16.22 -8.32
CA GLU A 225 -31.31 17.58 -8.45
C GLU A 225 -30.19 17.83 -7.44
N LEU A 226 -30.33 17.33 -6.20
CA LEU A 226 -29.26 17.41 -5.21
C LEU A 226 -28.08 16.52 -5.63
N ALA A 227 -28.36 15.30 -6.07
CA ALA A 227 -27.34 14.37 -6.56
C ALA A 227 -26.54 14.97 -7.75
N ALA A 228 -27.21 15.62 -8.70
CA ALA A 228 -26.54 16.30 -9.81
C ALA A 228 -25.58 17.40 -9.33
N ARG A 229 -26.02 18.26 -8.40
CA ARG A 229 -25.17 19.31 -7.82
C ARG A 229 -23.97 18.75 -7.06
N LEU A 230 -24.16 17.69 -6.28
CA LEU A 230 -23.10 17.04 -5.53
C LEU A 230 -22.07 16.37 -6.46
N ARG A 231 -22.51 15.76 -7.58
CA ARG A 231 -21.61 15.23 -8.62
C ARG A 231 -20.77 16.32 -9.26
N ASP A 232 -21.38 17.46 -9.61
CA ASP A 232 -20.66 18.59 -10.18
C ASP A 232 -19.61 19.15 -9.20
N GLU A 233 -19.93 19.19 -7.90
CA GLU A 233 -18.99 19.59 -6.86
C GLU A 233 -17.82 18.59 -6.73
N LEU A 234 -18.10 17.29 -6.71
CA LEU A 234 -17.07 16.24 -6.70
C LEU A 234 -16.13 16.35 -7.90
N ALA A 235 -16.67 16.52 -9.11
CA ALA A 235 -15.89 16.65 -10.33
C ALA A 235 -14.97 17.89 -10.29
N ARG A 236 -15.41 19.00 -9.67
CA ARG A 236 -14.59 20.20 -9.47
C ARG A 236 -13.47 20.01 -8.46
N ARG A 237 -13.66 19.17 -7.43
CA ARG A 237 -12.60 18.85 -6.46
C ARG A 237 -11.52 17.97 -7.08
N GLN A 238 -11.92 16.98 -7.88
CA GLN A 238 -11.00 16.03 -8.53
C GLN A 238 -10.17 16.63 -9.68
N SER A 239 -10.53 17.81 -10.18
CA SER A 239 -9.83 18.50 -11.27
C SER A 239 -8.86 19.60 -10.81
N ARG A 240 -8.70 19.76 -9.49
CA ARG A 240 -7.71 20.65 -8.87
C ARG A 240 -6.48 19.86 -8.46
#